data_AF-A0A9P4HRH6-F1
#
_entry.id   AF-A0A9P4HRH6-F1
#
_cell.length_a   1.000
_cell.length_b   1.000
_cell.length_c   1.000
_cell.angle_alpha   90.00
_cell.angle_beta   90.00
_cell.angle_gamma   90.00
#
_symmetry.space_group_name_H-M   'P 1'
#
loop_
_entity.id
_entity.type
_entity.pdbx_description
1 polymer ?
#
loop_
_entity_poly.entity_id
_entity_poly.type
_entity_poly.pdbx_seq_one_letter_code
_entity_poly.pdbx_strand_id
1 'polypeptide(L)'
;MVPSAPPIYKTIIGLVAFSILFPSAGAAPTVDGTTSNIVRSEVNSGSSSLEIRDLFGLQARGEDYNESCEDFDAWDDDKEALNSDSSKRDLSNLEKRSTGKKIRACDDKIAAKTRDYPGPSAFFDEKKMEPYLKDLKSFNFKTPKDCSDFTFGSVTSPTKKDDATGYDSEHVLEVQLVTQFIDDQSATKGSTLENPDPNSSSKINLCAYMEPYWADLPDDKKIKEINGEKLSEKKAEQAIKWIAAQFPQNGEGHFEEFVFLQKKVNSLKGNIWGGNQVTDETNRKVMAKSIKLDGKDDKTILTDYKKATQKWKDILAVWKYHQDSNVKGILRKQAKRVGEMFGSLEDELPKINFEKEFSGKKEKMPTYKSQSLKDAWYTFMKTRNDEIITTTDNWLKKWKDEMVDKKDDLKKKQDDKKTSSNNKKSYGDLITIIENLEKAYNNKGTWKNAFSDKLY
;
A
#
# COMPACT_ATOMS: atom_id res chain seq x y z
N MET A 1 29.11 37.09 10.67
CA MET A 1 28.63 35.74 11.06
C MET A 1 28.64 34.89 9.81
N VAL A 2 29.47 33.84 9.77
CA VAL A 2 29.64 32.94 8.62
C VAL A 2 28.54 31.87 8.69
N PRO A 3 27.84 31.53 7.59
CA PRO A 3 26.84 30.48 7.62
C PRO A 3 27.52 29.10 7.71
N SER A 4 27.14 28.33 8.73
CA SER A 4 27.57 26.95 8.90
C SER A 4 26.99 26.05 7.80
N ALA A 5 27.83 25.26 7.16
CA ALA A 5 27.44 24.26 6.18
C ALA A 5 26.56 23.16 6.81
N PRO A 6 25.59 22.59 6.06
CA PRO A 6 24.75 21.50 6.54
C PRO A 6 25.52 20.17 6.66
N PRO A 7 25.11 19.26 7.56
CA PRO A 7 25.80 17.99 7.78
C PRO A 7 25.64 17.04 6.59
N ILE A 8 26.76 16.44 6.19
CA ILE A 8 26.81 15.38 5.19
C ILE A 8 26.29 14.08 5.83
N TYR A 9 25.13 13.60 5.38
CA TYR A 9 24.64 12.27 5.73
C TYR A 9 25.52 11.21 5.05
N LYS A 10 26.34 10.49 5.83
CA LYS A 10 26.99 9.25 5.40
C LYS A 10 25.96 8.11 5.51
N THR A 11 25.42 7.70 4.38
CA THR A 11 24.75 6.40 4.25
C THR A 11 25.79 5.29 4.48
N ILE A 12 25.74 4.62 5.63
CA ILE A 12 26.51 3.41 5.87
C ILE A 12 25.82 2.27 5.13
N ILE A 13 26.32 1.95 3.94
CA ILE A 13 26.00 0.70 3.25
C ILE A 13 26.92 -0.37 3.86
N GLY A 14 26.37 -1.19 4.75
CA GLY A 14 27.04 -2.39 5.25
C GLY A 14 27.15 -3.44 4.15
N LEU A 15 28.31 -3.52 3.51
CA LEU A 15 28.71 -4.62 2.63
C LEU A 15 29.09 -5.82 3.52
N VAL A 16 28.21 -6.81 3.62
CA VAL A 16 28.54 -8.12 4.18
C VAL A 16 29.13 -8.97 3.05
N ALA A 17 30.46 -9.11 3.04
CA ALA A 17 31.16 -10.04 2.18
C ALA A 17 31.12 -11.44 2.79
N PHE A 18 30.43 -12.38 2.14
CA PHE A 18 30.51 -13.81 2.45
C PHE A 18 31.64 -14.41 1.60
N SER A 19 32.77 -14.73 2.24
CA SER A 19 33.83 -15.55 1.67
C SER A 19 33.50 -17.02 1.89
N ILE A 20 33.19 -17.74 0.81
CA ILE A 20 33.06 -19.20 0.82
C ILE A 20 34.41 -19.79 0.42
N LEU A 21 35.09 -20.44 1.38
CA LEU A 21 36.27 -21.26 1.15
C LEU A 21 35.83 -22.69 0.79
N PHE A 22 36.27 -23.15 -0.39
CA PHE A 22 36.27 -24.57 -0.76
C PHE A 22 37.39 -25.31 -0.02
N PRO A 23 37.18 -26.61 0.25
CA PRO A 23 38.24 -27.58 0.01
C PRO A 23 37.81 -28.71 -0.91
N SER A 24 38.80 -29.14 -1.69
CA SER A 24 38.78 -30.17 -2.73
C SER A 24 38.96 -31.60 -2.21
N ALA A 25 38.46 -32.52 -3.03
CA ALA A 25 38.98 -33.86 -3.36
C ALA A 25 38.79 -35.02 -2.36
N GLY A 26 38.28 -36.14 -2.90
CA GLY A 26 38.44 -37.46 -2.28
C GLY A 26 37.53 -38.57 -2.81
N ALA A 27 38.05 -39.33 -3.79
CA ALA A 27 37.86 -40.77 -4.04
C ALA A 27 36.53 -41.33 -4.65
N ALA A 28 36.74 -42.08 -5.74
CA ALA A 28 35.85 -43.10 -6.31
C ALA A 28 35.86 -44.40 -5.47
N PRO A 29 34.95 -45.37 -5.71
CA PRO A 29 35.28 -46.40 -6.70
C PRO A 29 34.12 -46.91 -7.58
N THR A 30 34.55 -47.60 -8.62
CA THR A 30 33.92 -48.37 -9.70
C THR A 30 33.18 -49.66 -9.27
N VAL A 31 32.28 -50.16 -10.14
CA VAL A 31 32.25 -51.52 -10.77
C VAL A 31 30.83 -52.15 -10.93
N ASP A 32 30.58 -52.56 -12.18
CA ASP A 32 29.77 -53.65 -12.80
C ASP A 32 28.28 -53.95 -12.55
N GLY A 33 27.65 -54.32 -13.68
CA GLY A 33 26.92 -55.60 -13.81
C GLY A 33 25.52 -55.49 -14.42
N THR A 34 25.37 -55.59 -15.75
CA THR A 34 24.92 -56.78 -16.53
C THR A 34 23.40 -57.02 -16.63
N THR A 35 22.93 -57.09 -17.90
CA THR A 35 21.93 -58.01 -18.53
C THR A 35 20.61 -58.32 -17.79
N SER A 36 19.45 -58.57 -18.37
CA SER A 36 18.85 -58.74 -19.71
C SER A 36 17.42 -59.24 -19.40
N ASN A 37 16.40 -58.94 -20.20
CA ASN A 37 15.60 -60.00 -20.83
C ASN A 37 14.40 -59.46 -21.60
N ILE A 38 14.33 -60.00 -22.81
CA ILE A 38 13.30 -59.90 -23.82
C ILE A 38 12.24 -60.94 -23.48
N VAL A 39 10.95 -60.56 -23.50
CA VAL A 39 9.87 -61.51 -23.80
C VAL A 39 8.96 -60.86 -24.83
N ARG A 40 9.06 -61.36 -26.06
CA ARG A 40 8.03 -61.28 -27.10
C ARG A 40 6.96 -62.31 -26.77
N SER A 41 5.70 -61.95 -26.97
CA SER A 41 4.68 -62.88 -27.45
C SER A 41 3.74 -62.11 -28.38
N GLU A 42 3.83 -62.43 -29.66
CA GLU A 42 2.77 -62.20 -30.66
C GLU A 42 1.74 -63.32 -30.51
N VAL A 43 0.43 -63.02 -30.57
CA VAL A 43 -0.54 -63.79 -31.37
C VAL A 43 -1.67 -62.84 -31.80
N ASN A 44 -2.12 -63.12 -33.01
CA ASN A 44 -2.88 -62.36 -33.98
C ASN A 44 -4.41 -62.56 -33.85
N SER A 45 -5.12 -61.74 -34.63
CA SER A 45 -6.42 -61.99 -35.28
C SER A 45 -7.74 -61.80 -34.51
N GLY A 46 -8.70 -61.13 -35.17
CA GLY A 46 -10.12 -61.34 -34.89
C GLY A 46 -11.02 -60.11 -35.00
N SER A 47 -11.41 -59.76 -36.23
CA SER A 47 -12.49 -58.81 -36.55
C SER A 47 -13.86 -59.29 -36.04
N SER A 48 -14.67 -58.41 -35.45
CA SER A 48 -15.99 -58.00 -35.96
C SER A 48 -16.92 -57.41 -34.90
N SER A 49 -17.53 -56.28 -35.29
CA SER A 49 -18.79 -55.66 -34.86
C SER A 49 -19.56 -56.23 -33.66
N LEU A 50 -19.80 -55.37 -32.68
CA LEU A 50 -21.11 -55.21 -32.03
C LEU A 50 -21.23 -53.80 -31.46
N GLU A 51 -22.23 -53.08 -31.94
CA GLU A 51 -22.66 -51.78 -31.44
C GLU A 51 -23.11 -51.91 -29.98
N ILE A 52 -22.44 -51.20 -29.07
CA ILE A 52 -23.01 -50.82 -27.78
C ILE A 52 -23.04 -49.30 -27.78
N ARG A 53 -24.15 -48.77 -28.29
CA ARG A 53 -24.58 -47.41 -28.05
C ARG A 53 -25.32 -47.35 -26.71
N ASP A 54 -24.97 -46.32 -25.96
CA ASP A 54 -25.81 -45.64 -24.96
C ASP A 54 -26.08 -46.37 -23.64
N LEU A 55 -25.12 -46.32 -22.70
CA LEU A 55 -25.42 -46.39 -21.26
C LEU A 55 -24.34 -45.83 -20.32
N PHE A 56 -23.60 -44.80 -20.75
CA PHE A 56 -22.84 -43.96 -19.82
C PHE A 56 -22.99 -42.48 -20.19
N GLY A 57 -24.07 -41.88 -19.72
CA GLY A 57 -24.20 -40.43 -19.56
C GLY A 57 -23.28 -39.93 -18.45
N LEU A 58 -21.97 -40.05 -18.64
CA LEU A 58 -20.95 -39.25 -17.94
C LEU A 58 -20.43 -38.24 -18.94
N GLN A 59 -21.26 -37.24 -19.22
CA GLN A 59 -20.78 -36.01 -19.81
C GLN A 59 -19.86 -35.38 -18.77
N ALA A 60 -18.56 -35.61 -18.91
CA ALA A 60 -17.54 -34.88 -18.17
C ALA A 60 -17.79 -33.41 -18.47
N ARG A 61 -18.42 -32.70 -17.53
CA ARG A 61 -18.39 -31.25 -17.49
C ARG A 61 -16.93 -30.90 -17.30
N GLY A 62 -16.24 -30.59 -18.39
CA GLY A 62 -14.99 -29.86 -18.31
C GLY A 62 -15.33 -28.55 -17.61
N GLU A 63 -15.02 -28.46 -16.31
CA GLU A 63 -15.01 -27.20 -15.60
C GLU A 63 -13.97 -26.33 -16.33
N ASP A 64 -14.46 -25.43 -17.18
CA ASP A 64 -13.63 -24.37 -17.75
C ASP A 64 -13.09 -23.58 -16.55
N TYR A 65 -11.77 -23.67 -16.33
CA TYR A 65 -11.02 -22.93 -15.31
C TYR A 65 -10.88 -21.44 -15.70
N ASN A 66 -12.02 -20.84 -16.06
CA ASN A 66 -12.16 -19.45 -16.45
C ASN A 66 -12.55 -18.59 -15.23
N GLU A 67 -11.90 -18.87 -14.09
CA GLU A 67 -12.03 -18.06 -12.87
C GLU A 67 -11.44 -16.67 -13.17
N SER A 68 -12.22 -15.63 -12.90
CA SER A 68 -11.88 -14.26 -13.29
C SER A 68 -10.83 -13.67 -12.34
N CYS A 69 -9.99 -12.78 -12.84
CA CYS A 69 -8.88 -12.24 -12.04
C CYS A 69 -9.33 -11.41 -10.82
N GLU A 70 -10.54 -10.84 -10.85
CA GLU A 70 -11.07 -10.02 -9.76
C GLU A 70 -11.50 -10.83 -8.52
N ASP A 71 -11.84 -12.11 -8.72
CA ASP A 71 -12.42 -12.98 -7.68
C ASP A 71 -11.37 -13.48 -6.67
N PHE A 72 -10.09 -13.28 -6.97
CA PHE A 72 -9.04 -13.56 -6.00
C PHE A 72 -8.95 -12.40 -5.00
N ASP A 73 -9.40 -12.63 -3.77
CA ASP A 73 -9.04 -11.81 -2.60
C ASP A 73 -7.58 -12.09 -2.21
N ALA A 74 -6.69 -11.83 -3.18
CA ALA A 74 -5.31 -12.26 -3.14
C ALA A 74 -4.57 -11.70 -1.92
N TRP A 75 -5.01 -10.57 -1.36
CA TRP A 75 -4.35 -9.93 -0.21
C TRP A 75 -4.97 -10.26 1.16
N ASP A 76 -6.22 -10.72 1.21
CA ASP A 76 -6.89 -11.04 2.48
C ASP A 76 -6.65 -12.51 2.90
N ASP A 77 -6.53 -13.44 1.93
CA ASP A 77 -6.18 -14.85 2.17
C ASP A 77 -4.84 -15.01 2.95
N ASP A 78 -3.91 -14.07 2.77
CA ASP A 78 -2.58 -14.12 3.38
C ASP A 78 -2.59 -13.85 4.90
N LYS A 79 -3.61 -13.14 5.39
CA LYS A 79 -3.75 -12.82 6.82
C LYS A 79 -4.32 -13.99 7.62
N GLU A 80 -5.18 -14.81 7.00
CA GLU A 80 -5.76 -16.00 7.64
C GLU A 80 -4.83 -17.21 7.59
N ALA A 81 -4.06 -17.38 6.50
CA ALA A 81 -3.17 -18.54 6.34
C ALA A 81 -2.01 -18.61 7.36
N LEU A 82 -1.75 -17.56 8.13
CA LEU A 82 -0.55 -17.46 8.99
C LEU A 82 -0.80 -16.95 10.42
N ASN A 83 -2.03 -16.53 10.78
CA ASN A 83 -2.34 -16.08 12.14
C ASN A 83 -3.07 -17.16 12.96
N SER A 84 -2.31 -18.14 13.47
CA SER A 84 -2.75 -18.96 14.61
C SER A 84 -2.29 -18.39 15.96
N ASP A 85 -1.70 -17.19 16.00
CA ASP A 85 -1.20 -16.62 17.26
C ASP A 85 -1.52 -15.13 17.41
N SER A 86 -2.02 -14.80 18.59
CA SER A 86 -2.75 -13.58 18.91
C SER A 86 -1.82 -12.42 19.24
N SER A 87 -1.70 -11.45 18.33
CA SER A 87 -1.58 -10.04 18.71
C SER A 87 -2.16 -9.16 17.61
N LYS A 88 -3.44 -8.79 17.80
CA LYS A 88 -4.16 -7.86 16.93
C LYS A 88 -3.50 -6.48 16.99
N ARG A 89 -2.56 -6.20 16.08
CA ARG A 89 -2.39 -4.84 15.58
C ARG A 89 -3.49 -4.64 14.55
N ASP A 90 -4.41 -3.76 14.93
CA ASP A 90 -5.67 -3.44 14.27
C ASP A 90 -5.45 -2.71 12.93
N LEU A 91 -4.86 -3.41 11.96
CA LEU A 91 -4.63 -2.95 10.58
C LEU A 91 -5.85 -3.19 9.68
N SER A 92 -7.01 -3.52 10.27
CA SER A 92 -8.28 -3.75 9.57
C SER A 92 -9.41 -2.85 10.06
N ASN A 93 -9.11 -1.71 10.70
CA ASN A 93 -10.06 -0.61 10.79
C ASN A 93 -10.27 0.06 9.42
N LEU A 94 -10.70 -0.75 8.45
CA LEU A 94 -11.75 -0.42 7.49
C LEU A 94 -13.01 -0.07 8.30
N GLU A 95 -12.96 1.00 9.11
CA GLU A 95 -14.17 1.56 9.71
C GLU A 95 -15.11 1.85 8.54
N LYS A 96 -16.34 1.33 8.62
CA LYS A 96 -17.43 1.66 7.71
C LYS A 96 -17.39 3.18 7.48
N ARG A 97 -17.20 3.58 6.22
CA ARG A 97 -16.78 4.88 5.63
C ARG A 97 -17.68 6.10 5.95
N SER A 98 -18.16 6.17 7.17
CA SER A 98 -19.00 7.20 7.77
C SER A 98 -18.33 7.81 8.99
N THR A 99 -17.08 7.42 9.28
CA THR A 99 -16.28 7.95 10.37
C THR A 99 -14.99 8.54 9.78
N GLY A 100 -14.68 9.79 10.11
CA GLY A 100 -13.43 10.42 9.68
C GLY A 100 -12.15 9.66 10.09
N LYS A 101 -11.05 9.94 9.40
CA LYS A 101 -9.76 9.26 9.60
C LYS A 101 -9.07 9.79 10.85
N LYS A 102 -8.40 8.91 11.60
CA LYS A 102 -7.72 9.26 12.85
C LYS A 102 -6.26 9.63 12.58
N ILE A 103 -5.82 10.72 13.18
CA ILE A 103 -4.41 11.04 13.41
C ILE A 103 -4.12 10.63 14.85
N ARG A 104 -3.08 9.82 15.04
CA ARG A 104 -2.70 9.24 16.33
C ARG A 104 -1.19 9.25 16.41
N ALA A 105 -0.60 10.27 17.00
CA ALA A 105 0.84 10.38 17.16
C ALA A 105 1.20 10.25 18.64
N CYS A 106 2.47 9.93 18.92
CA CYS A 106 3.01 9.94 20.28
C CYS A 106 2.25 9.02 21.24
N ASP A 107 2.06 7.76 20.85
CA ASP A 107 1.31 6.76 21.63
C ASP A 107 -0.12 7.22 21.96
N ASP A 108 -0.85 7.70 20.96
CA ASP A 108 -2.23 8.23 21.06
C ASP A 108 -2.39 9.53 21.89
N LYS A 109 -1.31 10.08 22.44
CA LYS A 109 -1.39 11.30 23.26
C LYS A 109 -1.68 12.56 22.45
N ILE A 110 -1.26 12.58 21.19
CA ILE A 110 -1.62 13.64 20.23
C ILE A 110 -2.54 13.01 19.21
N ALA A 111 -3.84 13.17 19.41
CA ALA A 111 -4.85 12.53 18.57
C ALA A 111 -5.87 13.54 18.03
N ALA A 112 -6.23 13.36 16.77
CA ALA A 112 -7.34 14.05 16.13
C ALA A 112 -8.08 13.08 15.23
N LYS A 113 -9.25 13.52 14.77
CA LYS A 113 -10.01 12.84 13.75
C LYS A 113 -10.39 13.88 12.72
N THR A 114 -10.23 13.56 11.43
CA THR A 114 -10.89 14.33 10.38
C THR A 114 -12.40 14.21 10.60
N ARG A 115 -13.18 15.09 9.99
CA ARG A 115 -14.60 14.87 9.84
C ARG A 115 -14.86 13.72 8.89
N ASP A 116 -16.09 13.26 8.94
CA ASP A 116 -16.60 12.32 7.97
C ASP A 116 -16.55 12.98 6.59
N TYR A 117 -16.39 12.17 5.55
CA TYR A 117 -16.40 12.60 4.17
C TYR A 117 -17.42 11.76 3.42
N PRO A 118 -17.85 12.16 2.22
CA PRO A 118 -18.88 11.41 1.52
C PRO A 118 -18.33 10.01 1.22
N GLY A 119 -19.07 8.98 1.62
CA GLY A 119 -18.79 7.60 1.22
C GLY A 119 -19.29 7.34 -0.21
N PRO A 120 -18.84 6.28 -0.90
CA PRO A 120 -19.14 6.05 -2.32
C PRO A 120 -20.63 6.10 -2.64
N SER A 121 -21.49 5.59 -1.75
CA SER A 121 -22.95 5.62 -1.92
C SER A 121 -23.54 7.03 -2.05
N ALA A 122 -22.92 8.05 -1.43
CA ALA A 122 -23.35 9.44 -1.55
C ALA A 122 -23.20 9.98 -2.98
N PHE A 123 -22.30 9.39 -3.76
CA PHE A 123 -22.02 9.76 -5.15
C PHE A 123 -22.79 8.91 -6.16
N PHE A 124 -23.66 8.00 -5.74
CA PHE A 124 -24.52 7.23 -6.66
C PHE A 124 -26.01 7.47 -6.42
N ASP A 125 -26.34 8.24 -5.40
CA ASP A 125 -27.68 8.72 -5.13
C ASP A 125 -27.81 10.11 -5.77
N GLU A 126 -28.35 10.18 -7.00
CA GLU A 126 -28.55 11.45 -7.73
C GLU A 126 -29.31 12.50 -6.91
N LYS A 127 -30.12 12.09 -5.93
CA LYS A 127 -30.87 12.99 -5.03
C LYS A 127 -29.99 13.60 -3.92
N LYS A 128 -28.84 12.99 -3.63
CA LYS A 128 -27.87 13.40 -2.61
C LYS A 128 -26.52 13.80 -3.21
N MET A 129 -26.34 13.57 -4.51
CA MET A 129 -25.12 13.88 -5.22
C MET A 129 -25.03 15.39 -5.40
N GLU A 130 -24.18 16.00 -4.60
CA GLU A 130 -23.80 17.38 -4.78
C GLU A 130 -23.25 17.61 -6.19
N PRO A 131 -23.51 18.74 -6.86
CA PRO A 131 -23.13 18.96 -8.26
C PRO A 131 -21.66 18.70 -8.57
N TYR A 132 -20.76 19.08 -7.66
CA TYR A 132 -19.31 18.92 -7.81
C TYR A 132 -18.84 17.46 -7.77
N LEU A 133 -19.69 16.53 -7.31
CA LEU A 133 -19.37 15.11 -7.23
C LEU A 133 -19.45 14.39 -8.58
N LYS A 134 -20.12 15.00 -9.57
CA LYS A 134 -20.29 14.45 -10.93
C LYS A 134 -18.98 14.44 -11.73
N ASP A 135 -18.09 15.37 -11.42
CA ASP A 135 -16.88 15.63 -12.19
C ASP A 135 -15.62 14.97 -11.59
N LEU A 136 -15.78 14.20 -10.51
CA LEU A 136 -14.65 13.51 -9.89
C LEU A 136 -14.12 12.41 -10.80
N LYS A 137 -12.80 12.41 -10.98
CA LYS A 137 -12.12 11.36 -11.75
C LYS A 137 -12.22 10.03 -11.03
N SER A 138 -12.46 8.99 -11.80
CA SER A 138 -12.46 7.60 -11.34
C SER A 138 -11.29 6.84 -11.94
N PHE A 139 -10.67 5.94 -11.16
CA PHE A 139 -9.51 5.16 -11.57
C PHE A 139 -9.73 3.67 -11.33
N ASN A 140 -9.53 2.87 -12.39
CA ASN A 140 -9.59 1.41 -12.36
C ASN A 140 -8.81 0.81 -13.54
N PHE A 141 -8.71 -0.51 -13.61
CA PHE A 141 -8.35 -1.19 -14.85
C PHE A 141 -9.45 -1.04 -15.88
N LYS A 142 -9.05 -0.99 -17.15
CA LYS A 142 -9.99 -0.93 -18.28
C LYS A 142 -10.84 -2.20 -18.38
N THR A 143 -10.21 -3.37 -18.24
CA THR A 143 -10.90 -4.66 -18.10
C THR A 143 -10.42 -5.37 -16.84
N PRO A 144 -11.02 -5.11 -15.68
CA PRO A 144 -10.45 -5.57 -14.43
C PRO A 144 -10.52 -7.10 -14.25
N LYS A 145 -11.50 -7.78 -14.87
CA LYS A 145 -11.61 -9.26 -14.91
C LYS A 145 -10.56 -9.97 -15.77
N ASP A 146 -9.91 -9.24 -16.68
CA ASP A 146 -8.92 -9.81 -17.59
C ASP A 146 -7.52 -9.82 -16.94
N CYS A 147 -7.00 -11.02 -16.66
CA CYS A 147 -5.66 -11.20 -16.10
C CYS A 147 -4.52 -10.73 -17.00
N SER A 148 -4.78 -10.58 -18.30
CA SER A 148 -3.80 -10.24 -19.31
C SER A 148 -3.81 -8.75 -19.69
N ASP A 149 -4.84 -8.00 -19.28
CA ASP A 149 -4.89 -6.54 -19.44
C ASP A 149 -4.37 -5.83 -18.18
N PHE A 150 -3.27 -5.12 -18.35
CA PHE A 150 -2.62 -4.31 -17.31
C PHE A 150 -2.89 -2.80 -17.49
N THR A 151 -3.85 -2.44 -18.33
CA THR A 151 -4.21 -1.04 -18.61
C THR A 151 -4.98 -0.45 -17.43
N PHE A 152 -4.28 0.35 -16.62
CA PHE A 152 -4.85 1.11 -15.50
C PHE A 152 -4.84 2.61 -15.81
N GLY A 153 -5.94 3.30 -15.49
CA GLY A 153 -6.02 4.73 -15.69
C GLY A 153 -7.39 5.29 -15.33
N SER A 154 -7.67 6.50 -15.82
CA SER A 154 -8.99 7.10 -15.62
C SER A 154 -10.05 6.34 -16.42
N VAL A 155 -11.16 6.06 -15.77
CA VAL A 155 -12.34 5.41 -16.35
C VAL A 155 -13.56 6.33 -16.23
N THR A 156 -14.62 5.99 -16.97
CA THR A 156 -15.92 6.66 -16.77
C THR A 156 -16.37 6.47 -15.34
N SER A 157 -16.96 7.51 -14.75
CA SER A 157 -17.43 7.46 -13.38
C SER A 157 -18.37 6.27 -13.19
N PRO A 158 -18.19 5.47 -12.12
CA PRO A 158 -19.01 4.29 -11.89
C PRO A 158 -20.49 4.68 -11.85
N THR A 159 -21.35 3.83 -12.42
CA THR A 159 -22.79 3.99 -12.24
C THR A 159 -23.25 3.10 -11.09
N LYS A 160 -24.46 3.34 -10.58
CA LYS A 160 -25.09 2.49 -9.55
C LYS A 160 -25.18 1.00 -9.97
N LYS A 161 -25.15 0.71 -11.28
CA LYS A 161 -25.16 -0.66 -11.84
C LYS A 161 -23.78 -1.32 -11.91
N ASP A 162 -22.69 -0.53 -11.94
CA ASP A 162 -21.31 -1.02 -12.07
C ASP A 162 -20.68 -1.36 -10.71
N ASP A 163 -21.52 -1.76 -9.76
CA ASP A 163 -21.17 -2.07 -8.39
C ASP A 163 -20.41 -0.94 -7.67
N ALA A 164 -21.18 0.07 -7.23
CA ALA A 164 -20.75 1.14 -6.33
C ALA A 164 -19.91 0.67 -5.11
N THR A 165 -19.98 -0.61 -4.77
CA THR A 165 -19.20 -1.26 -3.72
C THR A 165 -17.72 -1.46 -4.06
N GLY A 166 -17.36 -1.42 -5.34
CA GLY A 166 -16.00 -1.62 -5.86
C GLY A 166 -15.10 -0.38 -5.80
N TYR A 167 -15.63 0.78 -5.43
CA TYR A 167 -14.88 2.04 -5.37
C TYR A 167 -14.90 2.69 -3.98
N ASP A 168 -13.88 3.50 -3.74
CA ASP A 168 -13.68 4.30 -2.54
C ASP A 168 -13.51 5.76 -2.93
N SER A 169 -14.14 6.65 -2.16
CA SER A 169 -13.80 8.07 -2.17
C SER A 169 -12.46 8.24 -1.47
N GLU A 170 -11.51 8.79 -2.20
CA GLU A 170 -10.11 8.62 -1.87
C GLU A 170 -9.43 9.93 -1.43
N HIS A 171 -8.67 9.84 -0.33
CA HIS A 171 -7.73 10.88 0.09
C HIS A 171 -6.38 10.63 -0.57
N VAL A 172 -6.04 11.46 -1.55
CA VAL A 172 -4.78 11.29 -2.27
C VAL A 172 -3.57 11.31 -1.32
N LEU A 173 -3.54 12.23 -0.35
CA LEU A 173 -2.62 12.20 0.79
C LEU A 173 -3.19 11.33 1.91
N GLU A 174 -2.44 10.32 2.36
CA GLU A 174 -2.87 9.50 3.50
C GLU A 174 -2.71 10.24 4.82
N VAL A 175 -3.79 10.29 5.61
CA VAL A 175 -3.82 10.95 6.93
C VAL A 175 -2.77 10.37 7.89
N GLN A 176 -2.50 9.06 7.80
CA GLN A 176 -1.49 8.39 8.63
C GLN A 176 -0.07 8.92 8.44
N LEU A 177 0.22 9.62 7.33
CA LEU A 177 1.54 10.24 7.11
C LEU A 177 1.82 11.34 8.13
N VAL A 178 0.79 12.00 8.66
CA VAL A 178 0.95 12.97 9.76
C VAL A 178 1.44 12.28 11.03
N THR A 179 0.85 11.12 11.37
CA THR A 179 1.31 10.28 12.48
C THR A 179 2.77 9.88 12.28
N GLN A 180 3.08 9.28 11.14
CA GLN A 180 4.44 8.82 10.83
C GLN A 180 5.46 9.95 10.92
N PHE A 181 5.11 11.12 10.37
CA PHE A 181 5.96 12.29 10.47
C PHE A 181 6.27 12.69 11.91
N ILE A 182 5.26 12.84 12.77
CA ILE A 182 5.47 13.28 14.15
C ILE A 182 6.31 12.25 14.92
N ASP A 183 6.02 10.97 14.74
CA ASP A 183 6.74 9.88 15.39
C ASP A 183 8.20 9.81 14.90
N ASP A 184 8.43 9.94 13.58
CA ASP A 184 9.77 9.96 12.98
C ASP A 184 10.58 11.16 13.45
N GLN A 185 9.98 12.35 13.55
CA GLN A 185 10.66 13.52 14.09
C GLN A 185 11.00 13.35 15.58
N SER A 186 10.12 12.73 16.35
CA SER A 186 10.39 12.41 17.76
C SER A 186 11.55 11.42 17.92
N ALA A 187 11.55 10.36 17.12
CA ALA A 187 12.63 9.38 17.09
C ALA A 187 13.97 10.00 16.65
N THR A 188 13.94 10.81 15.57
CA THR A 188 15.14 11.43 14.99
C THR A 188 15.78 12.45 15.93
N LYS A 189 14.98 13.29 16.59
CA LYS A 189 15.50 14.31 17.52
C LYS A 189 15.98 13.71 18.84
N GLY A 190 15.47 12.53 19.22
CA GLY A 190 15.76 11.89 20.50
C GLY A 190 15.41 12.78 21.70
N SER A 191 15.92 12.43 22.88
CA SER A 191 15.70 13.21 24.11
C SER A 191 16.65 14.40 24.21
N THR A 192 16.40 15.45 23.42
CA THR A 192 17.27 16.64 23.32
C THR A 192 16.59 17.95 23.70
N LEU A 193 15.26 17.97 23.78
CA LEU A 193 14.48 19.18 24.08
C LEU A 193 14.41 19.43 25.58
N GLU A 194 14.34 20.69 25.99
CA GLU A 194 14.10 21.05 27.38
C GLU A 194 12.71 20.59 27.81
N ASN A 195 12.63 19.99 29.00
CA ASN A 195 11.34 19.66 29.59
C ASN A 195 10.58 20.96 29.93
N PRO A 196 9.33 21.13 29.48
CA PRO A 196 8.54 22.29 29.85
C PRO A 196 7.99 22.23 31.28
N ASP A 197 8.16 21.11 32.01
CA ASP A 197 7.95 21.05 33.45
C ASP A 197 9.07 21.81 34.19
N PRO A 198 8.77 22.93 34.88
CA PRO A 198 9.78 23.73 35.58
C PRO A 198 10.47 22.98 36.73
N ASN A 199 9.87 21.89 37.22
CA ASN A 199 10.42 21.05 38.27
C ASN A 199 11.32 19.94 37.73
N SER A 200 11.53 19.89 36.41
CA SER A 200 12.34 18.89 35.74
C SER A 200 13.45 19.52 34.90
N SER A 201 14.68 19.06 35.10
CA SER A 201 15.83 19.41 34.27
C SER A 201 16.15 18.34 33.20
N SER A 202 15.28 17.32 33.07
CA SER A 202 15.51 16.24 32.11
C SER A 202 15.35 16.73 30.68
N LYS A 203 16.02 16.05 29.74
CA LYS A 203 15.77 16.22 28.32
C LYS A 203 14.67 15.26 27.88
N ILE A 204 13.82 15.71 26.97
CA ILE A 204 12.69 14.95 26.46
C ILE A 204 12.67 14.94 24.94
N ASN A 205 11.91 13.99 24.37
CA ASN A 205 11.71 13.90 22.94
C ASN A 205 10.63 14.86 22.43
N LEU A 206 10.49 14.97 21.10
CA LEU A 206 9.52 15.87 20.48
C LEU A 206 8.09 15.57 20.93
N CYS A 207 7.73 14.30 21.05
CA CYS A 207 6.39 13.91 21.48
C CYS A 207 6.04 14.43 22.87
N ALA A 208 6.88 14.16 23.87
CA ALA A 208 6.70 14.66 25.22
C ALA A 208 6.74 16.20 25.29
N TYR A 209 7.51 16.83 24.39
CA TYR A 209 7.57 18.28 24.29
C TYR A 209 6.27 18.88 23.72
N MET A 210 5.73 18.31 22.64
CA MET A 210 4.55 18.82 21.95
C MET A 210 3.26 18.57 22.71
N GLU A 211 3.14 17.43 23.39
CA GLU A 211 1.93 16.97 24.10
C GLU A 211 1.20 18.10 24.86
N PRO A 212 1.83 18.85 25.78
CA PRO A 212 1.14 19.90 26.56
C PRO A 212 0.68 21.11 25.74
N TYR A 213 1.20 21.32 24.54
CA TYR A 213 0.85 22.45 23.67
C TYR A 213 -0.09 22.05 22.53
N TRP A 214 -0.07 20.78 22.13
CA TRP A 214 -0.78 20.30 20.94
C TRP A 214 -2.03 19.48 21.27
N ALA A 215 -2.07 18.82 22.42
CA ALA A 215 -3.18 17.98 22.87
C ALA A 215 -4.04 18.68 23.94
N ASP A 216 -5.33 18.32 23.99
CA ASP A 216 -6.32 18.64 25.05
C ASP A 216 -6.09 19.96 25.82
N LEU A 217 -6.04 21.06 25.06
CA LEU A 217 -5.93 22.42 25.61
C LEU A 217 -7.21 22.82 26.37
N PRO A 218 -7.09 23.49 27.54
CA PRO A 218 -8.23 24.12 28.20
C PRO A 218 -8.96 25.12 27.29
N ASP A 219 -10.27 25.31 27.51
CA ASP A 219 -11.13 26.12 26.64
C ASP A 219 -10.65 27.56 26.41
N ASP A 220 -9.98 28.17 27.39
CA ASP A 220 -9.42 29.52 27.28
C ASP A 220 -8.06 29.58 26.57
N LYS A 221 -7.42 28.42 26.34
CA LYS A 221 -6.10 28.28 25.68
C LYS A 221 -6.18 27.73 24.26
N LYS A 222 -7.39 27.47 23.81
CA LYS A 222 -7.72 26.95 22.50
C LYS A 222 -7.42 27.96 21.38
N ILE A 223 -6.88 27.48 20.26
CA ILE A 223 -6.57 28.29 19.07
C ILE A 223 -7.86 28.50 18.25
N LYS A 224 -8.48 29.67 18.41
CA LYS A 224 -9.79 29.99 17.82
C LYS A 224 -9.73 30.36 16.34
N GLU A 225 -8.61 30.90 15.91
CA GLU A 225 -8.41 31.45 14.58
C GLU A 225 -6.94 31.30 14.17
N ILE A 226 -6.71 30.89 12.92
CA ILE A 226 -5.38 30.85 12.30
C ILE A 226 -5.52 31.52 10.94
N ASN A 227 -4.70 32.54 10.67
CA ASN A 227 -4.69 33.26 9.39
C ASN A 227 -6.08 33.77 8.93
N GLY A 228 -6.96 34.17 9.86
CA GLY A 228 -8.32 34.64 9.52
C GLY A 228 -9.36 33.53 9.39
N GLU A 229 -8.95 32.26 9.42
CA GLU A 229 -9.85 31.11 9.32
C GLU A 229 -10.29 30.65 10.71
N LYS A 230 -11.53 30.15 10.82
CA LYS A 230 -12.09 29.58 12.05
C LYS A 230 -12.60 28.17 11.74
N LEU A 231 -12.24 27.20 12.57
CA LEU A 231 -12.82 25.87 12.46
C LEU A 231 -14.29 25.92 12.87
N SER A 232 -15.13 25.23 12.11
CA SER A 232 -16.59 25.30 12.29
C SER A 232 -17.11 24.51 13.51
N GLU A 233 -16.22 23.86 14.25
CA GLU A 233 -16.54 23.03 15.42
C GLU A 233 -16.15 23.71 16.74
N LYS A 234 -17.08 23.78 17.71
CA LYS A 234 -16.84 24.36 19.04
C LYS A 234 -15.76 23.65 19.89
N LYS A 235 -15.33 22.44 19.49
CA LYS A 235 -14.25 21.67 20.13
C LYS A 235 -12.98 21.57 19.26
N ALA A 236 -12.92 22.29 18.14
CA ALA A 236 -11.88 22.11 17.11
C ALA A 236 -10.58 22.86 17.37
N GLU A 237 -10.47 23.63 18.44
CA GLU A 237 -9.38 24.58 18.63
C GLU A 237 -8.09 23.96 19.23
N GLN A 238 -7.90 22.64 19.09
CA GLN A 238 -6.63 21.96 19.41
C GLN A 238 -5.69 22.03 18.20
N ALA A 239 -4.38 22.16 18.44
CA ALA A 239 -3.40 22.29 17.35
C ALA A 239 -3.50 21.13 16.34
N ILE A 240 -3.60 19.89 16.82
CA ILE A 240 -3.68 18.72 15.94
C ILE A 240 -4.98 18.66 15.11
N LYS A 241 -6.07 19.28 15.58
CA LYS A 241 -7.33 19.34 14.82
C LYS A 241 -7.27 20.32 13.65
N TRP A 242 -6.49 21.39 13.78
CA TRP A 242 -6.18 22.28 12.65
C TRP A 242 -5.45 21.54 11.53
N ILE A 243 -4.54 20.62 11.87
CA ILE A 243 -3.89 19.72 10.89
C ILE A 243 -4.91 18.77 10.25
N ALA A 244 -5.77 18.13 11.06
CA ALA A 244 -6.82 17.25 10.55
C ALA A 244 -7.77 17.97 9.57
N ALA A 245 -8.04 19.25 9.82
CA ALA A 245 -8.91 20.07 8.96
C ALA A 245 -8.33 20.41 7.59
N GLN A 246 -7.04 20.13 7.34
CA GLN A 246 -6.41 20.38 6.04
C GLN A 246 -6.74 19.30 4.99
N PHE A 247 -7.31 18.18 5.43
CA PHE A 247 -7.74 17.08 4.57
C PHE A 247 -9.15 17.35 4.03
N PRO A 248 -9.46 16.94 2.78
CA PRO A 248 -10.83 17.02 2.25
C PRO A 248 -11.83 16.31 3.17
N GLN A 249 -12.93 16.99 3.54
CA GLN A 249 -13.90 16.44 4.50
C GLN A 249 -15.26 17.15 4.41
N ASN A 250 -16.30 16.62 5.07
CA ASN A 250 -17.63 17.23 5.04
C ASN A 250 -17.66 18.60 5.73
N GLY A 251 -18.34 19.56 5.10
CA GLY A 251 -18.61 20.89 5.66
C GLY A 251 -17.40 21.82 5.71
N GLU A 252 -16.24 21.38 5.24
CA GLU A 252 -15.03 22.19 5.05
C GLU A 252 -14.56 22.00 3.60
N GLY A 253 -13.80 22.95 3.06
CA GLY A 253 -13.49 23.00 1.62
C GLY A 253 -12.71 21.78 1.07
N HIS A 254 -12.35 21.85 -0.21
CA HIS A 254 -11.48 20.90 -0.91
C HIS A 254 -12.13 19.60 -1.41
N PHE A 255 -13.46 19.58 -1.59
CA PHE A 255 -14.13 18.40 -2.17
C PHE A 255 -13.68 18.09 -3.60
N GLU A 256 -13.25 19.10 -4.36
CA GLU A 256 -12.69 18.95 -5.70
C GLU A 256 -11.38 18.15 -5.72
N GLU A 257 -10.82 17.86 -4.55
CA GLU A 257 -9.61 17.08 -4.39
C GLU A 257 -9.88 15.59 -4.12
N PHE A 258 -11.14 15.17 -3.99
CA PHE A 258 -11.47 13.75 -3.97
C PHE A 258 -11.33 13.14 -5.37
N VAL A 259 -11.02 11.84 -5.38
CA VAL A 259 -11.12 11.00 -6.57
C VAL A 259 -11.78 9.68 -6.18
N PHE A 260 -12.24 8.92 -7.16
CA PHE A 260 -12.62 7.53 -6.94
C PHE A 260 -11.48 6.61 -7.33
N LEU A 261 -11.16 5.70 -6.42
CA LEU A 261 -10.19 4.65 -6.66
C LEU A 261 -10.83 3.30 -6.38
N GLN A 262 -10.53 2.31 -7.20
CA GLN A 262 -10.95 0.93 -6.95
C GLN A 262 -10.50 0.51 -5.54
N LYS A 263 -11.42 -0.08 -4.77
CA LYS A 263 -11.27 -0.34 -3.34
C LYS A 263 -10.01 -1.11 -2.94
N LYS A 264 -9.67 -2.18 -3.67
CA LYS A 264 -8.48 -3.01 -3.42
C LYS A 264 -7.20 -2.20 -3.67
N VAL A 265 -7.14 -1.48 -4.80
CA VAL A 265 -6.01 -0.57 -5.12
C VAL A 265 -5.90 0.53 -4.06
N ASN A 266 -7.03 1.05 -3.58
CA ASN A 266 -7.03 2.07 -2.54
C ASN A 266 -6.45 1.58 -1.21
N SER A 267 -6.91 0.41 -0.75
CA SER A 267 -6.37 -0.21 0.46
C SER A 267 -4.87 -0.50 0.32
N LEU A 268 -4.45 -0.97 -0.85
CA LEU A 268 -3.05 -1.26 -1.15
C LEU A 268 -2.18 0.01 -1.14
N LYS A 269 -2.67 1.10 -1.74
CA LYS A 269 -2.04 2.42 -1.67
C LYS A 269 -1.83 2.82 -0.21
N GLY A 270 -2.87 2.75 0.62
CA GLY A 270 -2.78 3.07 2.05
C GLY A 270 -1.67 2.29 2.74
N ASN A 271 -1.55 0.99 2.46
CA ASN A 271 -0.49 0.17 3.07
C ASN A 271 0.92 0.43 2.51
N ILE A 272 1.05 0.78 1.23
CA ILE A 272 2.33 1.19 0.62
C ILE A 272 2.83 2.48 1.26
N TRP A 273 1.97 3.51 1.33
CA TRP A 273 2.28 4.75 2.04
C TRP A 273 2.51 4.52 3.54
N GLY A 274 1.85 3.50 4.09
CA GLY A 274 2.03 3.01 5.46
C GLY A 274 3.38 2.34 5.73
N GLY A 275 4.10 1.91 4.68
CA GLY A 275 5.37 1.19 4.81
C GLY A 275 5.22 -0.31 5.09
N ASN A 276 4.02 -0.87 4.88
CA ASN A 276 3.64 -2.18 5.41
C ASN A 276 3.47 -3.30 4.37
N GLN A 277 3.39 -3.03 3.06
CA GLN A 277 2.99 -4.08 2.10
C GLN A 277 4.11 -4.52 1.15
N VAL A 278 4.84 -3.57 0.58
CA VAL A 278 5.92 -3.86 -0.38
C VAL A 278 7.19 -4.37 0.32
N THR A 279 7.43 -3.92 1.54
CA THR A 279 8.58 -4.28 2.37
C THR A 279 8.32 -5.48 3.28
N ASP A 280 7.07 -5.88 3.42
CA ASP A 280 6.66 -6.94 4.34
C ASP A 280 7.11 -8.33 3.89
N GLU A 281 7.76 -9.01 4.82
CA GLU A 281 8.36 -10.32 4.59
C GLU A 281 7.30 -11.39 4.32
N THR A 282 6.12 -11.25 4.91
CA THR A 282 5.02 -12.19 4.70
C THR A 282 4.54 -12.16 3.26
N ASN A 283 4.27 -10.97 2.72
CA ASN A 283 3.89 -10.78 1.33
C ASN A 283 4.97 -11.30 0.37
N ARG A 284 6.26 -11.11 0.70
CA ARG A 284 7.36 -11.67 -0.10
C ARG A 284 7.36 -13.20 -0.09
N LYS A 285 7.13 -13.83 1.07
CA LYS A 285 7.05 -15.29 1.20
C LYS A 285 5.85 -15.87 0.47
N VAL A 286 4.70 -15.20 0.54
CA VAL A 286 3.50 -15.61 -0.21
C VAL A 286 3.78 -15.56 -1.69
N MET A 287 4.27 -14.43 -2.21
CA MET A 287 4.62 -14.29 -3.63
C MET A 287 5.60 -15.39 -4.09
N ALA A 288 6.67 -15.62 -3.32
CA ALA A 288 7.63 -16.70 -3.60
C ALA A 288 6.97 -18.07 -3.62
N LYS A 289 6.07 -18.35 -2.67
CA LYS A 289 5.33 -19.62 -2.59
C LYS A 289 4.40 -19.78 -3.79
N SER A 290 3.70 -18.72 -4.19
CA SER A 290 2.74 -18.76 -5.30
C SER A 290 3.40 -19.12 -6.64
N ILE A 291 4.62 -18.63 -6.89
CA ILE A 291 5.31 -18.89 -8.16
C ILE A 291 6.14 -20.20 -8.18
N LYS A 292 6.19 -20.95 -7.07
CA LYS A 292 6.85 -22.27 -7.05
C LYS A 292 6.07 -23.29 -7.88
N LEU A 293 6.80 -24.09 -8.67
CA LEU A 293 6.26 -25.18 -9.50
C LEU A 293 6.45 -26.56 -8.85
N ASP A 294 7.53 -26.74 -8.10
CA ASP A 294 7.93 -28.05 -7.57
C ASP A 294 6.93 -28.57 -6.53
N GLY A 295 6.60 -29.85 -6.64
CA GLY A 295 5.71 -30.54 -5.69
C GLY A 295 4.23 -30.15 -5.77
N LYS A 296 3.83 -29.36 -6.77
CA LYS A 296 2.43 -28.96 -6.99
C LYS A 296 1.83 -29.66 -8.20
N ASP A 297 0.53 -29.95 -8.12
CA ASP A 297 -0.28 -30.35 -9.27
C ASP A 297 -0.57 -29.15 -10.19
N ASP A 298 -1.03 -29.43 -11.42
CA ASP A 298 -1.28 -28.40 -12.43
C ASP A 298 -2.32 -27.36 -11.99
N LYS A 299 -3.40 -27.78 -11.32
CA LYS A 299 -4.47 -26.87 -10.89
C LYS A 299 -3.94 -25.86 -9.88
N THR A 300 -3.16 -26.35 -8.91
CA THR A 300 -2.53 -25.50 -7.89
C THR A 300 -1.54 -24.52 -8.52
N ILE A 301 -0.70 -24.97 -9.47
CA ILE A 301 0.24 -24.09 -10.19
C ILE A 301 -0.51 -22.97 -10.91
N LEU A 302 -1.51 -23.31 -11.73
CA LEU A 302 -2.27 -22.36 -12.53
C LEU A 302 -2.99 -21.32 -11.64
N THR A 303 -3.59 -21.77 -10.54
CA THR A 303 -4.31 -20.90 -9.60
C THR A 303 -3.35 -19.94 -8.88
N ASP A 304 -2.26 -20.48 -8.31
CA ASP A 304 -1.31 -19.69 -7.55
C ASP A 304 -0.62 -18.62 -8.42
N TYR A 305 -0.29 -18.95 -9.68
CA TYR A 305 0.29 -17.99 -10.61
C TYR A 305 -0.68 -16.87 -11.01
N LYS A 306 -1.96 -17.18 -11.19
CA LYS A 306 -3.00 -16.14 -11.42
C LYS A 306 -3.11 -15.21 -10.21
N LYS A 307 -3.10 -15.75 -8.98
CA LYS A 307 -3.05 -14.94 -7.75
C LYS A 307 -1.80 -14.05 -7.68
N ALA A 308 -0.63 -14.60 -7.99
CA ALA A 308 0.63 -13.83 -8.02
C ALA A 308 0.60 -12.70 -9.07
N THR A 309 0.05 -12.98 -10.25
CA THR A 309 -0.14 -12.00 -11.32
C THR A 309 -1.09 -10.89 -10.86
N GLN A 310 -2.20 -11.23 -10.22
CA GLN A 310 -3.16 -10.23 -9.72
C GLN A 310 -2.54 -9.32 -8.66
N LYS A 311 -1.80 -9.87 -7.69
CA LYS A 311 -1.05 -9.07 -6.70
C LYS A 311 -0.08 -8.10 -7.39
N TRP A 312 0.64 -8.59 -8.40
CA TRP A 312 1.56 -7.76 -9.17
C TRP A 312 0.83 -6.64 -9.93
N LYS A 313 -0.30 -6.98 -10.55
CA LYS A 313 -1.19 -6.08 -11.27
C LYS A 313 -1.72 -4.97 -10.35
N ASP A 314 -2.14 -5.29 -9.13
CA ASP A 314 -2.63 -4.30 -8.14
C ASP A 314 -1.53 -3.29 -7.74
N ILE A 315 -0.29 -3.76 -7.53
CA ILE A 315 0.85 -2.86 -7.23
C ILE A 315 1.14 -1.95 -8.43
N LEU A 316 1.05 -2.48 -9.66
CA LEU A 316 1.20 -1.68 -10.88
C LEU A 316 0.09 -0.61 -10.97
N ALA A 317 -1.13 -0.89 -10.53
CA ALA A 317 -2.19 0.11 -10.48
C ALA A 317 -1.85 1.27 -9.55
N VAL A 318 -1.32 1.02 -8.35
CA VAL A 318 -0.86 2.10 -7.46
C VAL A 318 0.25 2.94 -8.12
N TRP A 319 1.19 2.28 -8.80
CA TRP A 319 2.25 2.95 -9.55
C TRP A 319 1.68 3.87 -10.64
N LYS A 320 0.74 3.37 -11.45
CA LYS A 320 0.09 4.12 -12.53
C LYS A 320 -0.80 5.25 -12.00
N TYR A 321 -1.51 5.03 -10.90
CA TYR A 321 -2.34 6.02 -10.24
C TYR A 321 -1.53 7.29 -9.89
N HIS A 322 -0.35 7.11 -9.30
CA HIS A 322 0.51 8.25 -8.92
C HIS A 322 1.27 8.92 -10.08
N GLN A 323 1.20 8.35 -11.30
CA GLN A 323 1.67 9.05 -12.51
C GLN A 323 0.66 10.06 -13.04
N ASP A 324 -0.62 9.93 -12.69
CA ASP A 324 -1.65 10.85 -13.16
C ASP A 324 -1.37 12.28 -12.66
N SER A 325 -1.42 13.23 -13.57
CA SER A 325 -1.08 14.63 -13.28
C SER A 325 -2.06 15.30 -12.30
N ASN A 326 -3.34 14.91 -12.31
CA ASN A 326 -4.34 15.43 -11.37
C ASN A 326 -4.09 14.87 -9.97
N VAL A 327 -3.86 13.56 -9.86
CA VAL A 327 -3.50 12.90 -8.59
C VAL A 327 -2.22 13.53 -8.02
N LYS A 328 -1.17 13.69 -8.82
CA LYS A 328 0.07 14.35 -8.40
C LYS A 328 -0.18 15.79 -7.95
N GLY A 329 -1.03 16.55 -8.66
CA GLY A 329 -1.39 17.92 -8.32
C GLY A 329 -2.12 18.02 -6.98
N ILE A 330 -3.11 17.16 -6.75
CA ILE A 330 -3.86 17.08 -5.50
C ILE A 330 -2.93 16.70 -4.34
N LEU A 331 -2.11 15.66 -4.51
CA LEU A 331 -1.14 15.23 -3.49
C LEU A 331 -0.26 16.39 -3.02
N ARG A 332 0.18 17.24 -3.96
CA ARG A 332 0.99 18.41 -3.63
C ARG A 332 0.20 19.47 -2.87
N LYS A 333 -1.03 19.78 -3.29
CA LYS A 333 -1.87 20.77 -2.62
C LYS A 333 -2.13 20.36 -1.16
N GLN A 334 -2.49 19.10 -0.94
CA GLN A 334 -2.76 18.56 0.39
C GLN A 334 -1.51 18.60 1.27
N ALA A 335 -0.37 18.10 0.78
CA ALA A 335 0.88 18.11 1.54
C ALA A 335 1.34 19.55 1.85
N LYS A 336 1.19 20.48 0.90
CA LYS A 336 1.52 21.90 1.10
C LYS A 336 0.68 22.50 2.23
N ARG A 337 -0.66 22.34 2.20
CA ARG A 337 -1.57 22.85 3.24
C ARG A 337 -1.22 22.30 4.63
N VAL A 338 -0.99 20.99 4.74
CA VAL A 338 -0.57 20.37 6.01
C VAL A 338 0.72 21.01 6.54
N GLY A 339 1.74 21.20 5.69
CA GLY A 339 2.98 21.86 6.08
C GLY A 339 2.82 23.33 6.46
N GLU A 340 2.01 24.08 5.71
CA GLU A 340 1.69 25.48 6.04
C GLU A 340 0.98 25.60 7.39
N MET A 341 0.09 24.64 7.69
CA MET A 341 -0.59 24.59 8.97
C MET A 341 0.35 24.23 10.12
N PHE A 342 1.31 23.31 9.92
CA PHE A 342 2.38 23.09 10.90
C PHE A 342 3.10 24.40 11.24
N GLY A 343 3.53 25.17 10.23
CA GLY A 343 4.20 26.46 10.44
C GLY A 343 3.31 27.47 11.16
N SER A 344 2.06 27.62 10.72
CA SER A 344 1.12 28.57 11.31
C SER A 344 0.83 28.25 12.79
N LEU A 345 0.73 26.96 13.14
CA LEU A 345 0.59 26.54 14.53
C LEU A 345 1.81 26.91 15.37
N GLU A 346 3.03 26.72 14.84
CA GLU A 346 4.25 27.11 15.55
C GLU A 346 4.41 28.63 15.73
N ASP A 347 3.74 29.43 14.90
CA ASP A 347 3.66 30.89 15.04
C ASP A 347 2.58 31.33 16.05
N GLU A 348 1.47 30.61 16.15
CA GLU A 348 0.37 30.94 17.09
C GLU A 348 0.62 30.45 18.52
N LEU A 349 1.18 29.25 18.70
CA LEU A 349 1.41 28.65 20.02
C LEU A 349 2.21 29.55 20.98
N PRO A 350 3.28 30.26 20.57
CA PRO A 350 4.03 31.16 21.45
C PRO A 350 3.21 32.33 22.04
N LYS A 351 2.07 32.67 21.42
CA LYS A 351 1.20 33.77 21.86
C LYS A 351 0.26 33.34 23.00
N ILE A 352 0.19 32.05 23.30
CA ILE A 352 -0.71 31.48 24.31
C ILE A 352 0.05 31.31 25.63
N ASN A 353 -0.54 31.80 26.72
CA ASN A 353 -0.03 31.56 28.06
C ASN A 353 -0.52 30.20 28.56
N PHE A 354 0.31 29.17 28.42
CA PHE A 354 0.02 27.82 28.92
C PHE A 354 0.26 27.70 30.43
N GLU A 355 -0.66 27.03 31.10
CA GLU A 355 -0.55 26.66 32.51
C GLU A 355 -0.89 25.19 32.64
N LYS A 356 -0.14 24.47 33.47
CA LYS A 356 -0.39 23.06 33.76
C LYS A 356 -0.31 22.83 35.26
N GLU A 357 -1.12 21.89 35.74
CA GLU A 357 -1.07 21.48 37.13
C GLU A 357 0.11 20.55 37.36
N PHE A 358 1.04 20.96 38.21
CA PHE A 358 2.17 20.17 38.69
C PHE A 358 2.00 19.99 40.20
N SER A 359 1.86 18.75 40.66
CA SER A 359 1.73 18.41 42.09
C SER A 359 0.63 19.20 42.84
N GLY A 360 -0.53 19.40 42.22
CA GLY A 360 -1.65 20.14 42.84
C GLY A 360 -1.58 21.67 42.70
N LYS A 361 -0.57 22.21 42.01
CA LYS A 361 -0.40 23.66 41.78
C LYS A 361 -0.39 23.97 40.29
N LYS A 362 -1.14 24.99 39.89
CA LYS A 362 -1.06 25.54 38.52
C LYS A 362 0.22 26.34 38.39
N GLU A 363 1.10 25.91 37.48
CA GLU A 363 2.32 26.64 37.17
C GLU A 363 2.32 27.04 35.70
N LYS A 364 2.91 28.21 35.42
CA LYS A 364 3.07 28.72 34.08
C LYS A 364 4.11 27.87 33.35
N MET A 365 3.74 27.34 32.19
CA MET A 365 4.66 26.63 31.33
C MET A 365 5.54 27.61 30.55
N PRO A 366 6.76 27.20 30.15
CA PRO A 366 7.55 27.96 29.18
C PRO A 366 6.78 28.19 27.88
N THR A 367 7.11 29.29 27.20
CA THR A 367 6.58 29.55 25.85
C THR A 367 7.02 28.46 24.88
N TYR A 368 6.11 28.01 24.02
CA TYR A 368 6.42 27.08 22.93
C TYR A 368 7.56 27.63 22.08
N LYS A 369 8.52 26.77 21.74
CA LYS A 369 9.64 27.08 20.86
C LYS A 369 9.45 26.30 19.58
N SER A 370 9.47 27.00 18.44
CA SER A 370 9.38 26.37 17.12
C SER A 370 10.43 25.26 16.96
N GLN A 371 9.98 24.17 16.35
CA GLN A 371 10.72 22.96 16.03
C GLN A 371 10.96 22.82 14.53
N SER A 372 10.59 23.85 13.76
CA SER A 372 10.67 23.92 12.29
C SER A 372 9.86 22.80 11.61
N LEU A 373 8.65 22.53 12.12
CA LEU A 373 7.84 21.39 11.68
C LEU A 373 7.38 21.50 10.22
N LYS A 374 7.20 22.72 9.70
CA LYS A 374 6.88 22.95 8.28
C LYS A 374 7.97 22.41 7.35
N ASP A 375 9.22 22.82 7.57
CA ASP A 375 10.35 22.43 6.73
C ASP A 375 10.69 20.94 6.91
N ALA A 376 10.56 20.45 8.14
CA ALA A 376 10.70 19.02 8.45
C ALA A 376 9.62 18.19 7.73
N TRP A 377 8.38 18.67 7.67
CA TRP A 377 7.28 18.00 6.96
C TRP A 377 7.54 17.93 5.45
N TYR A 378 7.99 19.02 4.83
CA TYR A 378 8.32 18.99 3.40
C TYR A 378 9.49 18.07 3.08
N THR A 379 10.51 18.06 3.95
CA THR A 379 11.64 17.12 3.85
C THR A 379 11.14 15.68 3.98
N PHE A 380 10.30 15.40 4.97
CA PHE A 380 9.68 14.09 5.17
C PHE A 380 8.88 13.64 3.94
N MET A 381 7.99 14.48 3.41
CA MET A 381 7.17 14.13 2.26
C MET A 381 8.01 13.82 1.01
N LYS A 382 9.08 14.58 0.79
CA LYS A 382 10.02 14.34 -0.32
C LYS A 382 10.72 13.00 -0.17
N THR A 383 11.37 12.75 0.97
CA THR A 383 12.11 11.51 1.26
C THR A 383 11.17 10.32 1.20
N ARG A 384 10.01 10.41 1.83
CA ARG A 384 9.01 9.33 1.88
C ARG A 384 8.51 8.94 0.49
N ASN A 385 8.28 9.92 -0.39
CA ASN A 385 7.87 9.63 -1.76
C ASN A 385 8.98 8.97 -2.58
N ASP A 386 10.25 9.40 -2.42
CA ASP A 386 11.40 8.74 -3.06
C ASP A 386 11.55 7.28 -2.60
N GLU A 387 11.38 7.03 -1.30
CA GLU A 387 11.40 5.67 -0.73
C GLU A 387 10.28 4.80 -1.31
N ILE A 388 9.05 5.31 -1.36
CA ILE A 388 7.89 4.57 -1.89
C ILE A 388 8.08 4.25 -3.36
N ILE A 389 8.53 5.21 -4.17
CA ILE A 389 8.83 4.99 -5.59
C ILE A 389 9.87 3.87 -5.73
N THR A 390 10.99 3.99 -5.01
CA THR A 390 12.10 3.03 -5.10
C THR A 390 11.69 1.62 -4.66
N THR A 391 11.03 1.51 -3.52
CA THR A 391 10.60 0.22 -2.97
C THR A 391 9.55 -0.45 -3.85
N THR A 392 8.59 0.31 -4.37
CA THR A 392 7.54 -0.20 -5.28
C THR A 392 8.13 -0.67 -6.61
N ASP A 393 9.05 0.10 -7.20
CA ASP A 393 9.71 -0.29 -8.46
C ASP A 393 10.53 -1.57 -8.29
N ASN A 394 11.32 -1.65 -7.21
CA ASN A 394 12.12 -2.83 -6.90
C ASN A 394 11.26 -4.08 -6.71
N TRP A 395 10.11 -3.96 -6.05
CA TRP A 395 9.18 -5.07 -5.87
C TRP A 395 8.56 -5.51 -7.20
N LEU A 396 8.09 -4.56 -8.02
CA LEU A 396 7.54 -4.85 -9.34
C LEU A 396 8.59 -5.54 -10.22
N LYS A 397 9.82 -5.02 -10.23
CA LYS A 397 10.94 -5.60 -10.99
C LYS A 397 11.23 -7.03 -10.56
N LYS A 398 11.43 -7.24 -9.25
CA LYS A 398 11.79 -8.54 -8.68
C LYS A 398 10.80 -9.61 -9.11
N TRP A 399 9.51 -9.40 -8.84
CA TRP A 399 8.51 -10.43 -9.11
C TRP A 399 8.23 -10.60 -10.60
N LYS A 400 8.38 -9.54 -11.41
CA LYS A 400 8.39 -9.68 -12.86
C LYS A 400 9.52 -10.61 -13.32
N ASP A 401 10.75 -10.38 -12.85
CA ASP A 401 11.91 -11.21 -13.20
C ASP A 401 11.67 -12.67 -12.77
N GLU A 402 11.28 -12.91 -11.51
CA GLU A 402 11.07 -14.28 -11.00
C GLU A 402 9.94 -15.03 -11.74
N MET A 403 8.86 -14.34 -12.15
CA MET A 403 7.80 -14.96 -12.96
C MET A 403 8.25 -15.24 -14.40
N VAL A 404 9.03 -14.33 -15.01
CA VAL A 404 9.58 -14.50 -16.36
C VAL A 404 10.57 -15.67 -16.41
N ASP A 405 11.42 -15.82 -15.39
CA ASP A 405 12.40 -16.90 -15.30
C ASP A 405 11.75 -18.30 -15.27
N LYS A 406 10.47 -18.38 -14.89
CA LYS A 406 9.71 -19.65 -14.84
C LYS A 406 8.99 -20.00 -16.14
N LYS A 407 9.02 -19.13 -17.16
CA LYS A 407 8.34 -19.37 -18.44
C LYS A 407 8.76 -20.69 -19.11
N ASP A 408 10.04 -21.03 -19.09
CA ASP A 408 10.52 -22.24 -19.77
C ASP A 408 10.11 -23.52 -19.01
N ASP A 409 10.03 -23.47 -17.68
CA ASP A 409 9.48 -24.58 -16.90
C ASP A 409 7.97 -24.74 -17.10
N LEU A 410 7.24 -23.63 -17.25
CA LEU A 410 5.81 -23.66 -17.61
C LEU A 410 5.59 -24.22 -19.03
N LYS A 411 6.47 -23.89 -20.01
CA LYS A 411 6.42 -24.50 -21.34
C LYS A 411 6.66 -26.00 -21.28
N LYS A 412 7.64 -26.47 -20.49
CA LYS A 412 7.86 -27.92 -20.29
C LYS A 412 6.61 -28.60 -19.73
N LYS A 413 5.91 -27.97 -18.78
CA LYS A 413 4.63 -28.45 -18.25
C LYS A 413 3.53 -28.46 -19.31
N GLN A 414 3.45 -27.42 -20.13
CA GLN A 414 2.52 -27.35 -21.26
C GLN A 414 2.75 -28.50 -22.27
N ASP A 415 4.00 -28.81 -22.57
CA ASP A 415 4.36 -29.80 -23.58
C ASP A 415 4.34 -31.25 -23.05
N ASP A 416 4.30 -31.45 -21.73
CA ASP A 416 4.28 -32.78 -21.11
C ASP A 416 3.11 -33.62 -21.65
N LYS A 417 3.39 -34.88 -22.00
CA LYS A 417 2.40 -35.84 -22.50
C LYS A 417 1.36 -36.19 -21.43
N LYS A 418 1.70 -36.06 -20.15
CA LYS A 418 0.81 -36.34 -19.01
C LYS A 418 -0.13 -35.19 -18.69
N THR A 419 0.15 -33.98 -19.17
CA THR A 419 -0.69 -32.81 -18.95
C THR A 419 -1.93 -32.87 -19.84
N SER A 420 -3.11 -32.72 -19.22
CA SER A 420 -4.40 -32.75 -19.93
C SER A 420 -4.51 -31.62 -20.96
N SER A 421 -5.27 -31.79 -22.05
CA SER A 421 -5.42 -30.75 -23.08
C SER A 421 -5.91 -29.41 -22.51
N ASN A 422 -6.78 -29.42 -21.50
CA ASN A 422 -7.28 -28.20 -20.86
C ASN A 422 -6.17 -27.50 -20.06
N ASN A 423 -5.33 -28.27 -19.37
CA ASN A 423 -4.17 -27.72 -18.67
C ASN A 423 -3.13 -27.17 -19.65
N LYS A 424 -2.89 -27.82 -20.79
CA LYS A 424 -2.00 -27.30 -21.84
C LYS A 424 -2.44 -25.93 -22.34
N LYS A 425 -3.74 -25.76 -22.58
CA LYS A 425 -4.31 -24.45 -22.94
C LYS A 425 -4.10 -23.43 -21.81
N SER A 426 -4.43 -23.81 -20.58
CA SER A 426 -4.30 -22.94 -19.41
C SER A 426 -2.85 -22.50 -19.14
N TYR A 427 -1.87 -23.38 -19.35
CA TYR A 427 -0.45 -23.02 -19.30
C TYR A 427 -0.06 -22.05 -20.42
N GLY A 428 -0.58 -22.23 -21.63
CA GLY A 428 -0.40 -21.28 -22.74
C GLY A 428 -0.97 -19.89 -22.43
N ASP A 429 -2.17 -19.84 -21.84
CA ASP A 429 -2.80 -18.60 -21.39
C ASP A 429 -1.96 -17.93 -20.28
N LEU A 430 -1.45 -18.71 -19.32
CA LEU A 430 -0.57 -18.21 -18.27
C LEU A 430 0.76 -17.65 -18.81
N ILE A 431 1.38 -18.34 -19.78
CA ILE A 431 2.61 -17.84 -20.43
C ILE A 431 2.33 -16.50 -21.13
N THR A 432 1.18 -16.37 -21.79
CA THR A 432 0.73 -15.12 -22.43
C THR A 432 0.53 -14.00 -21.40
N ILE A 433 -0.06 -14.31 -20.24
CA ILE A 433 -0.22 -13.37 -19.12
C ILE A 433 1.15 -12.87 -18.63
N ILE A 434 2.12 -13.77 -18.44
CA ILE A 434 3.49 -13.39 -18.01
C ILE A 434 4.18 -12.50 -19.05
N GLU A 435 3.98 -12.75 -20.34
CA GLU A 435 4.49 -11.90 -21.42
C GLU A 435 3.87 -10.51 -21.42
N ASN A 436 2.56 -10.42 -21.17
CA ASN A 436 1.87 -9.13 -21.07
C ASN A 436 2.28 -8.38 -19.80
N LEU A 437 2.52 -9.09 -18.70
CA LEU A 437 3.06 -8.52 -17.46
C LEU A 437 4.45 -7.90 -17.70
N GLU A 438 5.35 -8.63 -18.37
CA GLU A 438 6.68 -8.13 -18.72
C GLU A 438 6.60 -6.87 -19.60
N LYS A 439 5.76 -6.90 -20.64
CA LYS A 439 5.51 -5.73 -21.50
C LYS A 439 4.94 -4.57 -20.68
N ALA A 440 4.00 -4.83 -19.77
CA ALA A 440 3.39 -3.81 -18.93
C ALA A 440 4.42 -3.15 -18.01
N TYR A 441 5.35 -3.92 -17.42
CA TYR A 441 6.46 -3.37 -16.63
C TYR A 441 7.36 -2.47 -17.47
N ASN A 442 7.78 -2.93 -18.65
CA ASN A 442 8.66 -2.17 -19.53
C ASN A 442 8.00 -0.88 -20.03
N ASN A 443 6.67 -0.89 -20.18
CA ASN A 443 5.86 0.26 -20.59
C ASN A 443 5.19 0.99 -19.42
N LYS A 444 5.62 0.72 -18.18
CA LYS A 444 4.94 1.28 -17.00
C LYS A 444 5.13 2.78 -16.84
N GLY A 445 6.08 3.39 -17.56
CA GLY A 445 6.42 4.81 -17.41
C GLY A 445 7.12 5.11 -16.08
N THR A 446 7.32 6.39 -15.79
CA THR A 446 8.04 6.84 -14.58
C THR A 446 7.08 7.50 -13.58
N TRP A 447 6.98 6.95 -12.37
CA TRP A 447 6.43 7.67 -11.23
C TRP A 447 7.47 8.68 -10.75
N LYS A 448 7.23 9.96 -11.02
CA LYS A 448 8.09 11.06 -10.57
C LYS A 448 7.67 11.54 -9.18
N ASN A 449 8.64 11.80 -8.31
CA ASN A 449 8.38 12.39 -7.01
C ASN A 449 7.53 13.67 -7.16
N ALA A 450 6.46 13.76 -6.37
CA ALA A 450 5.54 14.89 -6.35
C ALA A 450 6.17 16.16 -5.73
N PHE A 451 7.24 15.98 -4.96
CA PHE A 451 7.88 16.95 -4.10
C PHE A 451 9.30 17.30 -4.55
N SER A 452 9.71 16.92 -5.77
CA SER A 452 11.05 17.20 -6.31
C SER A 452 11.24 18.63 -6.84
N ASP A 453 10.16 19.32 -7.21
CA ASP A 453 10.25 20.66 -7.78
C ASP A 453 10.43 21.71 -6.68
N LYS A 454 11.24 22.75 -6.95
CA LYS A 454 11.54 23.90 -6.06
C LYS A 454 10.34 24.74 -5.60
N LEU A 455 9.12 24.36 -5.99
CA LEU A 455 7.88 24.99 -5.54
C LEU A 455 7.34 24.32 -4.25
N TYR A 456 8.17 23.46 -3.66
CA TYR A 456 8.36 23.32 -2.22
C TYR A 456 9.54 24.18 -1.78
#